data_AF-A0A2R4VQ78-F1
#
_entry.id   AF-A0A2R4VQ78-F1
#
_cell.length_a   1.000
_cell.length_b   1.000
_cell.length_c   1.000
_cell.angle_alpha   90.00
_cell.angle_beta   90.00
_cell.angle_gamma   90.00
#
_symmetry.space_group_name_H-M   'P 1'
#
loop_
_entity.id
_entity.type
_entity.pdbx_description
1 polymer ?
#
loop_
_entity_poly.entity_id
_entity_poly.type
_entity_poly.pdbx_seq_one_letter_code
_entity_poly.pdbx_strand_id
1 'polypeptide(L)'
;MAFAGANIHDPYMTPVKGWSLPLIAAAGLCALLVLWWTGVGRRPMLALLWLAVPFCAVGAEAVFQIRKAQILSLADPSAVELGRHFIVGYRQVEEVEALAARGLIGGIFVSRHNLAGRSAEMLRDEIGHLQEIRRRAGLPPLAVAADQEGGIVSRLSPWLPHRAAPSALAELPSDERRAAAYALGQAHGQDLQSIGVTINLAPVLDLRRDHPPDPLDFHSLIAQRAISDDPEVVAEVATAYAGGVADAGVRPTAKHFPGLGRAQRDTHHFRAVIGEPREVLEATDWRPFRHVLAADPQTLLMVGHAIVETVDPDRPASHSGRLVDGVIRRDWGFDGLIVTDDMVMTPVYQYGLCRAVVEALNAGVDLLLFALDGSQFYRAMACAVDAGKRGRLDQAVLAASDRRLRDSGQTNAIGRLGGVSRKIGAWPFPHWSPTMSRLQASGRP
;
A
#
# COMPACT_ATOMS: atom_id res chain seq x y z
N MET A 1 28.55 -13.48 3.95
CA MET A 1 28.90 -12.31 3.11
C MET A 1 28.44 -12.44 1.66
N ALA A 2 28.64 -13.56 0.95
CA ALA A 2 28.11 -13.72 -0.43
C ALA A 2 26.58 -13.54 -0.51
N PHE A 3 25.84 -14.01 0.49
CA PHE A 3 24.41 -13.73 0.66
C PHE A 3 24.08 -12.23 0.71
N ALA A 4 24.91 -11.40 1.35
CA ALA A 4 24.71 -9.95 1.38
C ALA A 4 24.96 -9.31 0.01
N GLY A 5 25.99 -9.77 -0.72
CA GLY A 5 26.23 -9.35 -2.10
C GLY A 5 25.12 -9.77 -3.07
N ALA A 6 24.55 -10.97 -2.91
CA ALA A 6 23.44 -11.43 -3.74
C ALA A 6 22.12 -10.67 -3.48
N ASN A 7 22.00 -10.00 -2.32
CA ASN A 7 20.78 -9.31 -1.89
C ASN A 7 20.97 -7.79 -1.77
N ILE A 8 21.86 -7.17 -2.58
CA ILE A 8 22.04 -5.71 -2.56
C ILE A 8 20.76 -4.92 -2.89
N HIS A 9 19.81 -5.56 -3.57
CA HIS A 9 18.50 -4.99 -3.91
C HIS A 9 17.41 -5.36 -2.91
N ASP A 10 17.75 -5.89 -1.74
CA ASP A 10 16.77 -6.06 -0.67
C ASP A 10 16.15 -4.69 -0.29
N PRO A 11 14.82 -4.58 -0.12
CA PRO A 11 14.15 -3.33 0.23
C PRO A 11 14.73 -2.62 1.46
N TYR A 12 15.24 -3.37 2.45
CA TYR A 12 15.84 -2.79 3.65
C TYR A 12 17.23 -2.20 3.42
N MET A 13 17.87 -2.52 2.30
CA MET A 13 19.15 -1.93 1.92
C MET A 13 18.99 -0.55 1.26
N THR A 14 17.75 -0.10 0.99
CA THR A 14 17.48 1.18 0.31
C THR A 14 18.21 2.40 0.91
N PRO A 15 18.36 2.56 2.24
CA PRO A 15 19.14 3.68 2.81
C PRO A 15 20.62 3.67 2.42
N VAL A 16 21.19 2.52 2.09
CA VAL A 16 22.62 2.33 1.79
C VAL A 16 22.89 1.94 0.33
N LYS A 17 21.87 1.73 -0.51
CA LYS A 17 22.00 1.26 -1.90
C LYS A 17 23.03 2.06 -2.70
N GLY A 18 22.99 3.40 -2.62
CA GLY A 18 23.92 4.29 -3.36
C GLY A 18 25.40 4.10 -3.02
N TRP A 19 25.72 3.61 -1.82
CA TRP A 19 27.10 3.39 -1.35
C TRP A 19 27.47 1.92 -1.29
N SER A 20 26.48 1.02 -1.28
CA SER A 20 26.67 -0.41 -1.06
C SER A 20 27.63 -1.05 -2.07
N LEU A 21 27.45 -0.81 -3.37
CA LEU A 21 28.30 -1.40 -4.39
C LEU A 21 29.74 -0.83 -4.37
N PRO A 22 29.97 0.50 -4.29
CA PRO A 22 31.31 1.06 -4.08
C PRO A 22 32.00 0.55 -2.82
N LEU A 23 31.28 0.44 -1.70
CA LEU A 23 31.82 -0.06 -0.43
C LEU A 23 32.18 -1.54 -0.52
N ILE A 24 31.32 -2.37 -1.13
CA ILE A 24 31.59 -3.79 -1.37
C ILE A 24 32.81 -3.96 -2.28
N ALA A 25 32.92 -3.16 -3.34
CA ALA A 25 34.08 -3.18 -4.24
C ALA A 25 35.37 -2.75 -3.53
N ALA A 26 35.33 -1.67 -2.76
CA ALA A 26 36.46 -1.17 -1.97
C ALA A 26 36.91 -2.20 -0.92
N ALA A 27 35.97 -2.81 -0.19
CA ALA A 27 36.26 -3.86 0.78
C ALA A 27 36.89 -5.09 0.11
N GLY A 28 36.39 -5.50 -1.06
CA GLY A 28 36.99 -6.58 -1.86
C GLY A 28 38.42 -6.28 -2.29
N LEU A 29 38.69 -5.04 -2.74
CA LEU A 29 40.03 -4.60 -3.15
C LEU A 29 41.00 -4.53 -1.95
N CYS A 30 40.57 -3.96 -0.82
CA CYS A 30 41.33 -3.93 0.42
C CYS A 30 41.68 -5.35 0.90
N ALA A 31 40.73 -6.28 0.85
CA ALA A 31 40.98 -7.67 1.24
C ALA A 31 42.03 -8.35 0.35
N LEU A 32 41.99 -8.11 -0.97
CA LEU A 32 43.03 -8.60 -1.89
C LEU A 32 44.41 -8.00 -1.59
N LEU A 33 44.48 -6.70 -1.32
CA LEU A 33 45.72 -6.03 -0.95
C LEU A 33 46.32 -6.60 0.34
N VAL A 34 45.49 -6.85 1.37
CA VAL A 34 45.92 -7.47 2.63
C VAL A 34 46.38 -8.91 2.41
N LEU A 35 45.65 -9.72 1.63
CA LEU A 35 46.05 -11.09 1.30
C LEU A 35 47.39 -11.12 0.54
N TRP A 36 47.60 -10.16 -0.36
CA TRP A 36 48.86 -10.01 -1.09
C TRP A 36 50.01 -9.62 -0.16
N TRP A 37 49.82 -8.62 0.72
CA TRP A 37 50.83 -8.16 1.68
C TRP A 37 51.21 -9.19 2.75
N THR A 38 50.25 -9.97 3.24
CA THR A 38 50.47 -10.94 4.33
C THR A 38 51.08 -12.26 3.85
N GLY A 39 51.36 -12.42 2.54
CA GLY A 39 51.85 -13.68 1.96
C GLY A 39 50.81 -14.82 1.95
N VAL A 40 49.61 -14.57 2.49
CA VAL A 40 48.45 -15.47 2.45
C VAL A 40 47.88 -15.60 1.03
N GLY A 41 48.30 -14.74 0.09
CA GLY A 41 48.00 -14.80 -1.35
C GLY A 41 48.36 -16.12 -2.04
N ARG A 42 49.09 -17.04 -1.38
CA ARG A 42 49.28 -18.44 -1.81
C ARG A 42 48.07 -19.35 -1.53
N ARG A 43 47.00 -18.84 -0.90
CA ARG A 43 45.75 -19.57 -0.62
C ARG A 43 44.62 -19.08 -1.55
N PRO A 44 44.53 -19.60 -2.79
CA PRO A 44 43.59 -19.10 -3.80
C PRO A 44 42.13 -19.18 -3.36
N MET A 45 41.77 -20.16 -2.51
CA MET A 45 40.42 -20.27 -1.95
C MET A 45 40.00 -19.05 -1.10
N LEU A 46 40.92 -18.45 -0.34
CA LEU A 46 40.60 -17.27 0.47
C LEU A 46 40.39 -16.05 -0.42
N ALA A 47 41.23 -15.84 -1.44
CA ALA A 47 41.05 -14.76 -2.42
C ALA A 47 39.72 -14.92 -3.18
N LEU A 48 39.36 -16.14 -3.58
CA LEU A 48 38.08 -16.44 -4.23
C LEU A 48 36.88 -16.14 -3.32
N LEU A 49 36.95 -16.48 -2.04
CA LEU A 49 35.86 -16.19 -1.08
C LEU A 49 35.66 -14.68 -0.88
N TRP A 50 36.74 -13.90 -0.85
CA TRP A 50 36.66 -12.44 -0.73
C TRP A 50 36.15 -11.78 -2.03
N LEU A 51 36.49 -12.32 -3.20
CA LEU A 51 35.98 -11.87 -4.49
C LEU A 51 34.54 -12.30 -4.78
N ALA A 52 34.06 -13.37 -4.14
CA ALA A 52 32.70 -13.86 -4.35
C ALA A 52 31.63 -12.80 -4.00
N VAL A 53 31.85 -11.99 -2.96
CA VAL A 53 30.91 -10.95 -2.52
C VAL A 53 30.74 -9.83 -3.55
N PRO A 54 31.80 -9.13 -4.01
CA PRO A 54 31.67 -8.11 -5.06
C PRO A 54 31.21 -8.71 -6.38
N PHE A 55 31.62 -9.94 -6.73
CA PHE A 55 31.13 -10.60 -7.93
C PHE A 55 29.62 -10.88 -7.87
N CYS A 56 29.11 -11.38 -6.75
CA CYS A 56 27.67 -11.56 -6.54
C CYS A 56 26.91 -10.23 -6.58
N ALA A 57 27.47 -9.17 -6.00
CA ALA A 57 26.86 -7.83 -6.03
C ALA A 57 26.78 -7.25 -7.45
N VAL A 58 27.86 -7.33 -8.23
CA VAL A 58 27.87 -6.93 -9.64
C VAL A 58 26.90 -7.79 -10.46
N GLY A 59 26.84 -9.10 -10.20
CA GLY A 59 25.87 -9.99 -10.84
C GLY A 59 24.42 -9.61 -10.52
N ALA A 60 24.11 -9.30 -9.27
CA ALA A 60 22.78 -8.86 -8.85
C ALA A 60 22.39 -7.52 -9.51
N GLU A 61 23.31 -6.55 -9.54
CA GLU A 61 23.13 -5.26 -10.23
C GLU A 61 22.90 -5.46 -11.73
N ALA A 62 23.70 -6.31 -12.38
CA ALA A 62 23.53 -6.61 -13.80
C ALA A 62 22.16 -7.22 -14.09
N VAL A 63 21.70 -8.18 -13.27
CA VAL A 63 20.35 -8.76 -13.39
C VAL A 63 19.27 -7.69 -13.22
N PHE A 64 19.43 -6.78 -12.26
CA PHE A 64 18.52 -5.67 -12.06
C PHE A 64 18.47 -4.73 -13.28
N GLN A 65 19.62 -4.29 -13.78
CA GLN A 65 19.70 -3.39 -14.94
C GLN A 65 19.17 -4.03 -16.21
N ILE A 66 19.46 -5.31 -16.45
CA ILE A 66 18.89 -6.07 -17.57
C ILE A 66 17.37 -6.11 -17.46
N ARG A 67 16.83 -6.41 -16.27
CA ARG A 67 15.38 -6.44 -16.05
C ARG A 67 14.74 -5.07 -16.25
N LYS A 68 15.35 -4.01 -15.70
CA LYS A 68 14.91 -2.64 -15.89
C LYS A 68 14.86 -2.29 -17.38
N ALA A 69 15.92 -2.57 -18.13
CA ALA A 69 15.98 -2.35 -19.57
C ALA A 69 14.91 -3.15 -20.33
N GLN A 70 14.68 -4.42 -19.95
CA GLN A 70 13.63 -5.25 -20.54
C GLN A 70 12.25 -4.64 -20.33
N ILE A 71 11.88 -4.27 -19.10
CA ILE A 71 10.59 -3.62 -18.80
C ILE A 71 10.46 -2.29 -19.53
N LEU A 72 11.51 -1.47 -19.50
CA LEU A 72 11.62 -0.23 -20.30
C LEU A 72 11.87 -0.50 -21.79
N SER A 73 11.64 -1.69 -22.32
CA SER A 73 11.64 -1.95 -23.77
C SER A 73 10.37 -2.68 -24.20
N LEU A 74 9.48 -3.02 -23.26
CA LEU A 74 8.19 -3.62 -23.56
C LEU A 74 7.34 -2.66 -24.39
N ALA A 75 7.10 -3.06 -25.64
CA ALA A 75 6.12 -2.44 -26.54
C ALA A 75 4.78 -3.20 -26.53
N ASP A 76 4.64 -4.17 -25.63
CA ASP A 76 3.48 -5.05 -25.51
C ASP A 76 2.29 -4.31 -24.89
N PRO A 77 1.12 -4.23 -25.55
CA PRO A 77 -0.09 -3.63 -24.98
C PRO A 77 -0.47 -4.21 -23.61
N SER A 78 -0.20 -5.49 -23.35
CA SER A 78 -0.47 -6.13 -22.06
C SER A 78 0.36 -5.53 -20.92
N ALA A 79 1.54 -4.96 -21.21
CA ALA A 79 2.36 -4.29 -20.21
C ALA A 79 1.73 -2.95 -19.76
N VAL A 80 1.00 -2.26 -20.65
CA VAL A 80 0.26 -1.04 -20.31
C VAL A 80 -0.99 -1.36 -19.51
N GLU A 81 -1.71 -2.43 -19.86
CA GLU A 81 -2.84 -2.95 -19.09
C GLU A 81 -2.41 -3.30 -17.66
N LEU A 82 -1.37 -4.13 -17.52
CA LEU A 82 -0.79 -4.47 -16.22
C LEU A 82 -0.27 -3.24 -15.49
N GLY A 83 0.31 -2.28 -16.21
CA GLY A 83 0.90 -1.06 -15.65
C GLY A 83 -0.07 -0.26 -14.80
N ARG A 84 -1.34 -0.19 -15.20
CA ARG A 84 -2.41 0.53 -14.47
C ARG A 84 -2.60 0.05 -13.03
N HIS A 85 -2.19 -1.18 -12.73
CA HIS A 85 -2.32 -1.77 -11.40
C HIS A 85 -1.17 -1.41 -10.45
N PHE A 86 -0.19 -0.59 -10.84
CA PHE A 86 0.98 -0.30 -10.00
C PHE A 86 1.01 1.15 -9.52
N ILE A 87 1.14 1.34 -8.20
CA ILE A 87 1.51 2.63 -7.58
C ILE A 87 2.96 2.51 -7.08
N VAL A 88 3.83 3.39 -7.56
CA VAL A 88 5.28 3.27 -7.35
C VAL A 88 5.84 4.51 -6.65
N GLY A 89 6.48 4.32 -5.51
CA GLY A 89 7.28 5.34 -4.84
C GLY A 89 8.61 5.57 -5.57
N TYR A 90 9.21 6.74 -5.41
CA TYR A 90 10.43 7.11 -6.12
C TYR A 90 11.25 8.10 -5.31
N ARG A 91 12.55 8.16 -5.55
CA ARG A 91 13.45 9.14 -4.89
C ARG A 91 13.81 10.31 -5.78
N GLN A 92 13.97 10.03 -7.06
CA GLN A 92 14.28 11.01 -8.11
C GLN A 92 13.22 10.88 -9.20
N VAL A 93 12.75 12.00 -9.75
CA VAL A 93 11.63 12.01 -10.71
C VAL A 93 11.95 11.16 -11.95
N GLU A 94 13.21 11.15 -12.37
CA GLU A 94 13.75 10.39 -13.50
C GLU A 94 13.53 8.88 -13.37
N GLU A 95 13.33 8.37 -12.15
CA GLU A 95 13.03 6.96 -11.90
C GLU A 95 11.64 6.55 -12.43
N VAL A 96 10.71 7.51 -12.50
CA VAL A 96 9.31 7.28 -12.88
C VAL A 96 8.87 7.99 -14.16
N GLU A 97 9.62 8.97 -14.67
CA GLU A 97 9.29 9.68 -15.93
C GLU A 97 9.04 8.71 -17.10
N ALA A 98 9.98 7.79 -17.33
CA ALA A 98 9.87 6.82 -18.42
C ALA A 98 8.71 5.83 -18.20
N LEU A 99 8.40 5.49 -16.95
CA LEU A 99 7.27 4.63 -16.59
C LEU A 99 5.94 5.35 -16.85
N ALA A 100 5.86 6.62 -16.47
CA ALA A 100 4.70 7.47 -16.69
C ALA A 100 4.44 7.69 -18.19
N ALA A 101 5.46 8.06 -18.95
CA ALA A 101 5.37 8.34 -20.39
C ALA A 101 4.84 7.14 -21.21
N ARG A 102 5.05 5.92 -20.71
CA ARG A 102 4.73 4.67 -21.41
C ARG A 102 3.54 3.92 -20.85
N GLY A 103 2.91 4.45 -19.78
CA GLY A 103 1.77 3.79 -19.15
C GLY A 103 2.14 2.52 -18.39
N LEU A 104 3.40 2.37 -17.97
CA LEU A 104 3.87 1.19 -17.23
C LEU A 104 3.50 1.21 -15.73
N ILE A 105 2.95 2.32 -15.25
CA ILE A 105 2.40 2.46 -13.89
C ILE A 105 0.97 3.04 -13.95
N GLY A 106 0.20 2.95 -12.88
CA GLY A 106 -1.10 3.62 -12.73
C GLY A 106 -1.02 4.84 -11.81
N GLY A 107 -0.03 4.84 -10.92
CA GLY A 107 0.18 5.94 -9.99
C GLY A 107 1.59 6.01 -9.42
N ILE A 108 1.80 7.06 -8.65
CA ILE A 108 3.02 7.33 -7.89
C ILE A 108 2.68 7.47 -6.41
N PHE A 109 3.62 7.11 -5.55
CA PHE A 109 3.54 7.36 -4.11
C PHE A 109 4.56 8.42 -3.71
N VAL A 110 4.11 9.44 -2.97
CA VAL A 110 4.96 10.54 -2.50
C VAL A 110 4.98 10.58 -0.97
N SER A 111 6.15 10.88 -0.41
CA SER A 111 6.39 10.87 1.04
C SER A 111 7.49 11.87 1.41
N ARG A 112 7.91 11.87 2.68
CA ARG A 112 8.90 12.80 3.24
C ARG A 112 10.17 12.92 2.40
N HIS A 113 10.65 11.81 1.83
CA HIS A 113 11.91 11.79 1.10
C HIS A 113 11.83 12.56 -0.23
N ASN A 114 10.64 12.72 -0.83
CA ASN A 114 10.45 13.56 -2.02
C ASN A 114 10.56 15.06 -1.71
N LEU A 115 10.40 15.44 -0.44
CA LEU A 115 10.47 16.81 0.07
C LEU A 115 11.78 17.13 0.80
N ALA A 116 12.67 16.15 0.98
CA ALA A 116 13.93 16.35 1.70
C ALA A 116 14.80 17.41 0.99
N GLY A 117 14.98 18.57 1.63
CA GLY A 117 15.70 19.71 1.05
C GLY A 117 14.93 20.49 -0.03
N ARG A 118 13.62 20.27 -0.18
CA ARG A 118 12.75 20.89 -1.19
C ARG A 118 11.52 21.52 -0.53
N SER A 119 10.70 22.23 -1.31
CA SER A 119 9.43 22.82 -0.84
C SER A 119 8.20 22.04 -1.33
N ALA A 120 7.03 22.30 -0.75
CA ALA A 120 5.75 21.71 -1.20
C ALA A 120 5.43 22.11 -2.65
N GLU A 121 5.75 23.34 -3.04
CA GLU A 121 5.58 23.86 -4.41
C GLU A 121 6.44 23.08 -5.41
N MET A 122 7.69 22.76 -5.05
CA MET A 122 8.55 21.94 -5.91
C MET A 122 7.98 20.55 -6.14
N LEU A 123 7.37 19.94 -5.13
CA LEU A 123 6.70 18.64 -5.27
C LEU A 123 5.44 18.77 -6.15
N ARG A 124 4.65 19.84 -5.97
CA ARG A 124 3.49 20.12 -6.82
C ARG A 124 3.88 20.27 -8.29
N ASP A 125 4.94 21.02 -8.56
CA ASP A 125 5.41 21.27 -9.93
C ASP A 125 5.96 19.97 -10.56
N GLU A 126 6.62 19.12 -9.77
CA GLU A 126 7.06 17.79 -10.17
C GLU A 126 5.89 16.85 -10.50
N ILE A 127 4.86 16.82 -9.66
CA ILE A 127 3.61 16.08 -9.93
C ILE A 127 2.97 16.61 -11.22
N GLY A 128 2.89 17.93 -11.40
CA GLY A 128 2.37 18.57 -12.60
C GLY A 128 3.13 18.17 -13.87
N HIS A 129 4.46 18.07 -13.79
CA HIS A 129 5.32 17.59 -14.88
C HIS A 129 5.01 16.13 -15.26
N LEU A 130 4.86 15.24 -14.27
CA LEU A 130 4.50 13.84 -14.53
C LEU A 130 3.09 13.69 -15.15
N GLN A 131 2.14 14.53 -14.73
CA GLN A 131 0.81 14.57 -15.35
C GLN A 131 0.84 15.10 -16.79
N GLU A 132 1.69 16.10 -17.07
CA GLU A 132 1.87 16.62 -18.43
C GLU A 132 2.51 15.57 -19.36
N ILE A 133 3.48 14.79 -18.85
CA ILE A 133 4.03 13.62 -19.56
C ILE A 133 2.91 12.64 -19.94
N ARG A 134 2.01 12.31 -19.01
CA ARG A 134 0.86 11.43 -19.27
C ARG A 134 -0.05 11.97 -20.34
N ARG A 135 -0.41 13.26 -20.22
CA ARG A 135 -1.31 13.92 -21.15
C ARG A 135 -0.75 13.92 -22.57
N ARG A 136 0.54 14.23 -22.75
CA ARG A 136 1.22 14.19 -24.06
C ARG A 136 1.27 12.79 -24.66
N ALA A 137 1.38 11.76 -23.82
CA ALA A 137 1.34 10.37 -24.24
C ALA A 137 -0.09 9.85 -24.55
N GLY A 138 -1.14 10.66 -24.35
CA GLY A 138 -2.53 10.24 -24.53
C GLY A 138 -2.99 9.21 -23.49
N LEU A 139 -2.35 9.21 -22.32
CA LEU A 139 -2.61 8.25 -21.25
C LEU A 139 -3.49 8.87 -20.14
N PRO A 140 -4.24 8.04 -19.41
CA PRO A 140 -4.82 8.38 -18.11
C PRO A 140 -3.86 9.14 -17.18
N PRO A 141 -4.37 10.10 -16.38
CA PRO A 141 -3.58 10.76 -15.35
C PRO A 141 -3.06 9.72 -14.34
N LEU A 142 -1.91 10.02 -13.71
CA LEU A 142 -1.42 9.22 -12.60
C LEU A 142 -2.30 9.43 -11.37
N ALA A 143 -2.62 8.35 -10.67
CA ALA A 143 -2.99 8.46 -9.27
C ALA A 143 -1.77 8.92 -8.45
N VAL A 144 -1.95 9.87 -7.55
CA VAL A 144 -0.89 10.36 -6.66
C VAL A 144 -1.30 10.05 -5.23
N ALA A 145 -0.60 9.11 -4.59
CA ALA A 145 -0.91 8.63 -3.26
C ALA A 145 0.08 9.17 -2.21
N ALA A 146 -0.41 9.45 -1.00
CA ALA A 146 0.41 9.81 0.14
C ALA A 146 -0.20 9.29 1.46
N ASP A 147 0.63 9.10 2.48
CA ASP A 147 0.20 8.83 3.85
C ASP A 147 0.15 10.13 4.67
N GLN A 148 -1.03 10.74 4.76
CA GLN A 148 -1.26 11.93 5.58
C GLN A 148 -2.48 11.70 6.47
N GLU A 149 -2.30 10.86 7.49
CA GLU A 149 -3.33 10.52 8.49
C GLU A 149 -3.53 11.66 9.49
N GLY A 150 -2.46 12.41 9.77
CA GLY A 150 -2.37 13.34 10.90
C GLY A 150 -1.62 12.71 12.08
N GLY A 151 -1.27 13.51 13.08
CA GLY A 151 -0.48 13.06 14.21
C GLY A 151 0.84 12.41 13.76
N ILE A 152 1.18 11.25 14.34
CA ILE A 152 2.49 10.60 14.10
C ILE A 152 2.72 10.16 12.64
N VAL A 153 1.65 9.95 11.85
CA VAL A 153 1.74 9.62 10.42
C VAL A 153 1.30 10.83 9.58
N SER A 154 2.20 11.81 9.53
CA SER A 154 2.06 13.03 8.72
C SER A 154 3.26 13.13 7.77
N ARG A 155 3.30 12.29 6.72
CA ARG A 155 4.54 12.10 5.93
C ARG A 155 4.97 13.34 5.15
N LEU A 156 4.05 14.24 4.83
CA LEU A 156 4.34 15.48 4.10
C LEU A 156 4.49 16.69 5.03
N SER A 157 4.39 16.51 6.34
CA SER A 157 4.69 17.56 7.32
C SER A 157 6.20 17.65 7.63
N PRO A 158 6.74 18.85 7.88
CA PRO A 158 6.03 20.14 8.09
C PRO A 158 5.77 20.95 6.81
N TRP A 159 6.06 20.44 5.61
CA TRP A 159 5.82 21.16 4.35
C TRP A 159 4.34 21.40 4.09
N LEU A 160 3.50 20.47 4.51
CA LEU A 160 2.06 20.68 4.72
C LEU A 160 1.77 20.88 6.22
N PRO A 161 0.70 21.62 6.56
CA PRO A 161 0.28 21.80 7.95
C PRO A 161 0.24 20.49 8.73
N HIS A 162 0.86 20.49 9.91
CA HIS A 162 0.74 19.35 10.82
C HIS A 162 -0.62 19.41 11.52
N ARG A 163 -1.48 18.44 11.25
CA ARG A 163 -2.82 18.37 11.85
C ARG A 163 -2.93 17.21 12.83
N ALA A 164 -3.92 17.28 13.71
CA ALA A 164 -4.25 16.19 14.62
C ALA A 164 -4.65 14.92 13.84
N ALA A 165 -4.46 13.76 14.46
CA ALA A 165 -4.99 12.51 13.96
C ALA A 165 -6.50 12.39 14.27
N PRO A 166 -7.29 11.64 13.47
CA PRO A 166 -8.69 11.35 13.78
C PRO A 166 -8.92 10.74 15.17
N SER A 167 -7.92 10.03 15.72
CA SER A 167 -7.96 9.47 17.08
C SER A 167 -8.09 10.52 18.18
N ALA A 168 -7.69 11.76 17.94
CA ALA A 168 -7.86 12.86 18.90
C ALA A 168 -9.33 13.27 19.10
N LEU A 169 -10.25 12.78 18.26
CA LEU A 169 -11.66 13.15 18.26
C LEU A 169 -12.54 12.13 19.01
N ALA A 170 -11.99 10.98 19.41
CA ALA A 170 -12.76 9.84 19.90
C ALA A 170 -13.61 10.12 21.16
N GLU A 171 -13.20 11.08 22.00
CA GLU A 171 -13.87 11.39 23.27
C GLU A 171 -14.89 12.54 23.15
N LEU A 172 -15.02 13.18 21.98
CA LEU A 172 -15.98 14.28 21.77
C LEU A 172 -17.43 13.77 21.78
N PRO A 173 -18.44 14.55 22.18
CA PRO A 173 -19.84 14.18 21.99
C PRO A 173 -20.14 13.86 20.51
N SER A 174 -20.98 12.86 20.22
CA SER A 174 -21.18 12.33 18.84
C SER A 174 -21.46 13.40 17.77
N ASP A 175 -22.31 14.39 18.04
CA ASP A 175 -22.60 15.46 17.06
C ASP A 175 -21.37 16.35 16.80
N GLU A 176 -20.63 16.73 17.84
CA GLU A 176 -19.40 17.50 17.72
C GLU A 176 -18.28 16.68 17.07
N ARG A 177 -18.20 15.39 17.42
CA ARG A 177 -17.25 14.42 16.88
C ARG A 177 -17.37 14.28 15.38
N ARG A 178 -18.58 14.08 14.86
CA ARG A 178 -18.86 14.00 13.42
C ARG A 178 -18.46 15.28 12.70
N ALA A 179 -18.88 16.44 13.22
CA ALA A 179 -18.56 17.73 12.62
C ALA A 179 -17.04 17.99 12.60
N ALA A 180 -16.35 17.71 13.71
CA ALA A 180 -14.90 17.86 13.82
C ALA A 180 -14.14 16.89 12.89
N ALA A 181 -14.59 15.65 12.78
CA ALA A 181 -13.99 14.64 11.90
C ALA A 181 -14.11 15.03 10.43
N TYR A 182 -15.29 15.51 10.01
CA TYR A 182 -15.49 16.03 8.66
C TYR A 182 -14.60 17.25 8.38
N ALA A 183 -14.56 18.22 9.28
CA ALA A 183 -13.72 19.41 9.13
C ALA A 183 -12.22 19.06 9.06
N LEU A 184 -11.76 18.11 9.88
CA LEU A 184 -10.39 17.61 9.84
C LEU A 184 -10.07 16.91 8.51
N GLY A 185 -10.99 16.07 8.02
CA GLY A 185 -10.87 15.40 6.73
C GLY A 185 -10.80 16.39 5.58
N GLN A 186 -11.68 17.39 5.57
CA GLN A 186 -11.68 18.46 4.57
C GLN A 186 -10.35 19.24 4.57
N ALA A 187 -9.82 19.56 5.75
CA ALA A 187 -8.58 20.30 5.84
C ALA A 187 -7.36 19.48 5.37
N HIS A 188 -7.30 18.18 5.71
CA HIS A 188 -6.28 17.28 5.14
C HIS A 188 -6.40 17.16 3.62
N GLY A 189 -7.62 16.97 3.11
CA GLY A 189 -7.87 16.87 1.68
C GLY A 189 -7.45 18.14 0.93
N GLN A 190 -7.74 19.33 1.47
CA GLN A 190 -7.31 20.61 0.88
C GLN A 190 -5.78 20.74 0.84
N ASP A 191 -5.08 20.38 1.93
CA ASP A 191 -3.61 20.43 1.95
C ASP A 191 -3.01 19.52 0.88
N LEU A 192 -3.53 18.30 0.76
CA LEU A 192 -3.08 17.31 -0.22
C LEU A 192 -3.40 17.73 -1.66
N GLN A 193 -4.63 18.20 -1.90
CA GLN A 193 -5.05 18.70 -3.20
C GLN A 193 -4.17 19.87 -3.66
N SER A 194 -3.73 20.73 -2.74
CA SER A 194 -2.91 21.92 -3.06
C SER A 194 -1.57 21.59 -3.73
N ILE A 195 -1.09 20.36 -3.53
CA ILE A 195 0.14 19.83 -4.15
C ILE A 195 -0.12 18.76 -5.22
N GLY A 196 -1.38 18.52 -5.59
CA GLY A 196 -1.74 17.56 -6.64
C GLY A 196 -1.81 16.09 -6.19
N VAL A 197 -1.85 15.82 -4.88
CA VAL A 197 -2.14 14.48 -4.35
C VAL A 197 -3.63 14.17 -4.57
N THR A 198 -3.93 12.97 -5.08
CA THR A 198 -5.31 12.56 -5.42
C THR A 198 -5.85 11.42 -4.55
N ILE A 199 -4.99 10.73 -3.82
CA ILE A 199 -5.35 9.65 -2.89
C ILE A 199 -4.66 9.92 -1.56
N ASN A 200 -5.45 9.99 -0.48
CA ASN A 200 -4.94 9.91 0.86
C ASN A 200 -5.09 8.46 1.35
N LEU A 201 -3.99 7.86 1.80
CA LEU A 201 -4.00 6.56 2.44
C LEU A 201 -4.46 6.73 3.90
N ALA A 202 -5.68 7.21 4.11
CA ALA A 202 -6.32 7.46 5.40
C ALA A 202 -7.85 7.51 5.20
N PRO A 203 -8.67 7.19 6.22
CA PRO A 203 -8.33 7.01 7.63
C PRO A 203 -7.96 5.57 8.03
N VAL A 204 -7.38 5.45 9.23
CA VAL A 204 -7.17 4.17 9.93
C VAL A 204 -8.47 3.72 10.59
N LEU A 205 -8.92 2.51 10.28
CA LEU A 205 -10.13 1.85 10.80
C LEU A 205 -9.80 0.68 11.73
N ASP A 206 -8.51 0.40 11.93
CA ASP A 206 -8.06 -0.58 12.91
C ASP A 206 -8.60 -0.21 14.30
N LEU A 207 -9.11 -1.21 15.03
CA LEU A 207 -9.59 -1.00 16.39
C LEU A 207 -8.40 -0.92 17.35
N ARG A 208 -8.41 0.06 18.24
CA ARG A 208 -7.46 0.14 19.34
C ARG A 208 -7.70 -1.07 20.25
N ARG A 209 -6.65 -1.83 20.52
CA ARG A 209 -6.71 -2.95 21.44
C ARG A 209 -5.90 -2.65 22.68
N ASP A 210 -6.44 -3.09 23.81
CA ASP A 210 -5.72 -3.07 25.08
C ASP A 210 -4.81 -4.30 25.14
N HIS A 211 -3.70 -4.21 24.41
CA HIS A 211 -2.62 -5.18 24.47
C HIS A 211 -1.34 -4.47 24.91
N PRO A 212 -0.47 -5.14 25.69
CA PRO A 212 0.82 -4.57 26.05
C PRO A 212 1.56 -4.15 24.77
N PRO A 213 2.17 -2.96 24.73
CA PRO A 213 2.90 -2.52 23.55
C PRO A 213 3.99 -3.54 23.22
N ASP A 214 4.04 -4.00 21.97
CA ASP A 214 5.15 -4.82 21.50
C ASP A 214 6.40 -3.91 21.42
N PRO A 215 7.48 -4.18 22.18
CA PRO A 215 8.70 -3.38 22.09
C PRO A 215 9.37 -3.45 20.70
N LEU A 216 8.94 -4.39 19.84
CA LEU A 216 9.37 -4.52 18.46
C LEU A 216 8.40 -3.91 17.44
N ASP A 217 7.36 -3.20 17.90
CA ASP A 217 6.52 -2.38 17.02
C ASP A 217 7.12 -1.00 16.81
N PHE A 218 7.82 -0.85 15.68
CA PHE A 218 8.56 0.36 15.34
C PHE A 218 7.82 1.23 14.32
N HIS A 219 6.95 0.63 13.50
CA HIS A 219 6.35 1.29 12.34
C HIS A 219 4.82 1.21 12.30
N SER A 220 4.23 0.11 12.77
CA SER A 220 2.77 -0.05 12.72
C SER A 220 2.10 0.90 13.71
N LEU A 221 2.52 0.88 14.98
CA LEU A 221 2.09 1.78 16.06
C LEU A 221 0.57 1.98 16.09
N ILE A 222 -0.20 0.91 15.84
CA ILE A 222 -1.65 0.99 15.64
C ILE A 222 -2.36 1.57 16.85
N ALA A 223 -1.93 1.26 18.06
CA ALA A 223 -2.53 1.81 19.28
C ALA A 223 -2.53 3.35 19.34
N GLN A 224 -1.55 4.01 18.70
CA GLN A 224 -1.46 5.48 18.64
C GLN A 224 -2.26 6.08 17.48
N ARG A 225 -2.53 5.28 16.43
CA ARG A 225 -3.21 5.69 15.19
C ARG A 225 -4.71 5.38 15.19
N ALA A 226 -5.08 4.28 15.83
CA ALA A 226 -6.45 3.79 15.92
C ALA A 226 -7.34 4.81 16.65
N ILE A 227 -8.53 5.01 16.11
CA ILE A 227 -9.47 6.02 16.60
C ILE A 227 -9.98 5.63 17.99
N SER A 228 -10.50 4.41 18.13
CA SER A 228 -11.10 3.89 19.35
C SER A 228 -11.04 2.36 19.35
N ASP A 229 -11.35 1.75 20.49
CA ASP A 229 -11.62 0.31 20.64
C ASP A 229 -13.07 -0.05 20.29
N ASP A 230 -13.99 0.91 20.40
CA ASP A 230 -15.39 0.77 19.99
C ASP A 230 -15.55 0.89 18.45
N PRO A 231 -16.02 -0.17 17.76
CA PRO A 231 -16.22 -0.14 16.31
C PRO A 231 -17.21 0.92 15.83
N GLU A 232 -18.19 1.32 16.64
CA GLU A 232 -19.14 2.37 16.25
C GLU A 232 -18.51 3.75 16.25
N VAL A 233 -17.66 4.02 17.25
CA VAL A 233 -16.90 5.27 17.31
C VAL A 233 -15.95 5.36 16.12
N VAL A 234 -15.26 4.26 15.78
CA VAL A 234 -14.36 4.23 14.62
C VAL A 234 -15.16 4.45 13.33
N ALA A 235 -16.28 3.76 13.14
CA ALA A 235 -17.14 3.92 11.97
C ALA A 235 -17.63 5.37 11.81
N GLU A 236 -18.10 5.98 12.89
CA GLU A 236 -18.61 7.37 12.89
C GLU A 236 -17.53 8.36 12.46
N VAL A 237 -16.37 8.35 13.14
CA VAL A 237 -15.27 9.28 12.89
C VAL A 237 -14.69 9.06 11.50
N ALA A 238 -14.42 7.80 11.13
CA ALA A 238 -13.82 7.46 9.85
C ALA A 238 -14.73 7.83 8.67
N THR A 239 -16.04 7.63 8.78
CA THR A 239 -17.00 8.00 7.73
C THR A 239 -17.05 9.50 7.53
N ALA A 240 -17.16 10.28 8.61
CA ALA A 240 -17.17 11.73 8.52
C ALA A 240 -15.85 12.29 7.96
N TYR A 241 -14.71 11.77 8.45
CA TYR A 241 -13.39 12.14 7.94
C TYR A 241 -13.23 11.81 6.44
N ALA A 242 -13.59 10.59 6.03
CA ALA A 242 -13.52 10.17 4.63
C ALA A 242 -14.37 11.07 3.73
N GLY A 243 -15.58 11.43 4.17
CA GLY A 243 -16.45 12.39 3.48
C GLY A 243 -15.79 13.76 3.31
N GLY A 244 -15.15 14.30 4.35
CA GLY A 244 -14.41 15.55 4.25
C GLY A 244 -13.24 15.50 3.27
N VAL A 245 -12.46 14.41 3.29
CA VAL A 245 -11.35 14.20 2.34
C VAL A 245 -11.87 14.12 0.90
N ALA A 246 -12.95 13.36 0.68
CA ALA A 246 -13.60 13.19 -0.61
C ALA A 246 -14.13 14.52 -1.17
N ASP A 247 -14.80 15.33 -0.35
CA ASP A 247 -15.36 16.63 -0.75
C ASP A 247 -14.27 17.67 -1.07
N ALA A 248 -13.05 17.50 -0.57
CA ALA A 248 -11.88 18.27 -0.97
C ALA A 248 -11.26 17.79 -2.31
N GLY A 249 -11.82 16.76 -2.94
CA GLY A 249 -11.35 16.24 -4.23
C GLY A 249 -10.20 15.22 -4.13
N VAL A 250 -9.95 14.68 -2.94
CA VAL A 250 -8.94 13.63 -2.69
C VAL A 250 -9.66 12.35 -2.30
N ARG A 251 -9.26 11.20 -2.82
CA ARG A 251 -9.92 9.94 -2.48
C ARG A 251 -9.39 9.40 -1.15
N PRO A 252 -10.24 9.12 -0.16
CA PRO A 252 -9.84 8.47 1.08
C PRO A 252 -9.59 6.97 0.86
N THR A 253 -8.87 6.36 1.79
CA THR A 253 -8.57 4.92 1.81
C THR A 253 -8.78 4.36 3.21
N ALA A 254 -9.77 3.50 3.37
CA ALA A 254 -10.02 2.76 4.60
C ALA A 254 -8.93 1.71 4.81
N LYS A 255 -8.19 1.77 5.92
CA LYS A 255 -7.05 0.84 6.18
C LYS A 255 -6.92 0.39 7.64
N HIS A 256 -6.36 -0.78 7.93
CA HIS A 256 -5.81 -1.77 7.02
C HIS A 256 -6.58 -3.08 7.21
N PHE A 257 -7.41 -3.46 6.23
CA PHE A 257 -8.14 -4.73 6.32
C PHE A 257 -7.13 -5.89 6.41
N PRO A 258 -7.28 -6.85 7.34
CA PRO A 258 -8.49 -7.25 8.06
C PRO A 258 -8.69 -6.61 9.45
N GLY A 259 -7.94 -5.55 9.79
CA GLY A 259 -7.91 -4.95 11.11
C GLY A 259 -6.62 -5.30 11.85
N LEU A 260 -5.57 -4.49 11.68
CA LEU A 260 -4.25 -4.70 12.28
C LEU A 260 -4.21 -4.45 13.79
N GLY A 261 -5.28 -3.93 14.39
CA GLY A 261 -5.38 -3.79 15.85
C GLY A 261 -5.17 -5.10 16.62
N ARG A 262 -5.49 -6.24 16.00
CA ARG A 262 -5.28 -7.59 16.56
C ARG A 262 -3.93 -8.21 16.22
N ALA A 263 -3.17 -7.60 15.30
CA ALA A 263 -1.86 -8.12 14.93
C ALA A 263 -0.92 -8.02 16.13
N GLN A 264 -0.34 -9.15 16.55
CA GLN A 264 0.57 -9.19 17.71
C GLN A 264 1.96 -8.62 17.42
N ARG A 265 2.29 -8.37 16.15
CA ARG A 265 3.62 -7.96 15.68
C ARG A 265 3.51 -6.94 14.56
N ASP A 266 4.52 -6.10 14.42
CA ASP A 266 4.66 -5.14 13.34
C ASP A 266 4.76 -5.83 11.97
N THR A 267 3.73 -5.65 11.14
CA THR A 267 3.64 -6.24 9.80
C THR A 267 4.70 -5.71 8.84
N HIS A 268 5.41 -4.63 9.18
CA HIS A 268 6.56 -4.20 8.41
C HIS A 268 7.67 -5.26 8.44
N HIS A 269 7.91 -5.89 9.60
CA HIS A 269 9.09 -6.73 9.83
C HIS A 269 8.75 -8.20 10.07
N PHE A 270 7.55 -8.48 10.57
CA PHE A 270 7.20 -9.81 11.07
C PHE A 270 5.87 -10.29 10.52
N ARG A 271 5.77 -11.61 10.33
CA ARG A 271 4.50 -12.26 10.04
C ARG A 271 3.53 -12.00 11.19
N ALA A 272 2.40 -11.37 10.91
CA ALA A 272 1.31 -11.19 11.86
C ALA A 272 0.19 -12.19 11.60
N VAL A 273 -0.34 -12.78 12.67
CA VAL A 273 -1.45 -13.73 12.64
C VAL A 273 -2.57 -13.20 13.53
N ILE A 274 -3.80 -13.27 13.02
CA ILE A 274 -5.05 -12.96 13.70
C ILE A 274 -5.80 -14.29 13.81
N GLY A 275 -5.97 -14.76 15.05
CA GLY A 275 -6.51 -16.10 15.36
C GLY A 275 -8.02 -16.09 15.63
N GLU A 276 -8.63 -14.91 15.67
CA GLU A 276 -10.03 -14.77 16.01
C GLU A 276 -10.96 -15.44 14.99
N PRO A 277 -12.08 -16.02 15.45
CA PRO A 277 -13.12 -16.54 14.56
C PRO A 277 -13.65 -15.45 13.63
N ARG A 278 -13.98 -15.84 12.39
CA ARG A 278 -14.53 -14.93 11.38
C ARG A 278 -15.75 -14.17 11.91
N GLU A 279 -16.62 -14.82 12.66
CA GLU A 279 -17.84 -14.22 13.21
C GLU A 279 -17.54 -13.08 14.18
N VAL A 280 -16.45 -13.21 14.95
CA VAL A 280 -15.97 -12.14 15.84
C VAL A 280 -15.46 -10.98 15.01
N LEU A 281 -14.66 -11.25 13.97
CA LEU A 281 -14.13 -10.20 13.09
C LEU A 281 -15.26 -9.45 12.36
N GLU A 282 -16.26 -10.16 11.85
CA GLU A 282 -17.47 -9.57 11.23
C GLU A 282 -18.24 -8.67 12.20
N ALA A 283 -18.36 -9.10 13.47
CA ALA A 283 -19.08 -8.36 14.50
C ALA A 283 -18.29 -7.14 15.03
N THR A 284 -16.95 -7.15 14.94
CA THR A 284 -16.10 -6.09 15.49
C THR A 284 -15.21 -5.42 14.43
N ASP A 285 -14.09 -6.04 14.06
CA ASP A 285 -12.98 -5.38 13.35
C ASP A 285 -13.33 -5.00 11.92
N TRP A 286 -14.22 -5.76 11.29
CA TRP A 286 -14.66 -5.53 9.92
C TRP A 286 -15.84 -4.56 9.85
N ARG A 287 -16.51 -4.29 10.98
CA ARG A 287 -17.68 -3.43 11.04
C ARG A 287 -17.38 -1.99 10.57
N PRO A 288 -16.30 -1.32 11.02
CA PRO A 288 -15.96 0.01 10.51
C PRO A 288 -15.72 0.02 8.99
N PHE A 289 -15.02 -1.00 8.47
CA PHE A 289 -14.74 -1.08 7.03
C PHE A 289 -16.03 -1.18 6.23
N ARG A 290 -16.92 -2.10 6.59
CA ARG A 290 -18.22 -2.25 5.94
C ARG A 290 -19.04 -0.98 6.00
N HIS A 291 -19.02 -0.27 7.13
CA HIS A 291 -19.76 0.98 7.29
C HIS A 291 -19.24 2.08 6.38
N VAL A 292 -17.92 2.34 6.39
CA VAL A 292 -17.30 3.40 5.59
C VAL A 292 -17.46 3.13 4.10
N LEU A 293 -17.24 1.88 3.65
CA LEU A 293 -17.34 1.52 2.23
C LEU A 293 -18.79 1.52 1.71
N ALA A 294 -19.77 1.27 2.58
CA ALA A 294 -21.19 1.40 2.25
C ALA A 294 -21.63 2.87 2.17
N ALA A 295 -21.03 3.75 2.97
CA ALA A 295 -21.33 5.18 2.97
C ALA A 295 -20.77 5.89 1.73
N ASP A 296 -19.56 5.51 1.28
CA ASP A 296 -18.97 6.00 0.03
C ASP A 296 -18.27 4.88 -0.76
N PRO A 297 -18.91 4.36 -1.83
CA PRO A 297 -18.32 3.34 -2.69
C PRO A 297 -17.05 3.78 -3.43
N GLN A 298 -16.71 5.08 -3.47
CA GLN A 298 -15.48 5.58 -4.10
C GLN A 298 -14.26 5.55 -3.17
N THR A 299 -14.48 5.39 -1.86
CA THR A 299 -13.43 5.16 -0.87
C THR A 299 -12.65 3.89 -1.21
N LEU A 300 -11.32 3.99 -1.23
CA LEU A 300 -10.46 2.82 -1.45
C LEU A 300 -10.46 1.93 -0.20
N LEU A 301 -10.23 0.65 -0.38
CA LEU A 301 -9.91 -0.28 0.70
C LEU A 301 -8.45 -0.72 0.60
N MET A 302 -7.67 -0.49 1.65
CA MET A 302 -6.33 -1.07 1.75
C MET A 302 -6.37 -2.42 2.45
N VAL A 303 -5.77 -3.44 1.81
CA VAL A 303 -5.58 -4.77 2.38
C VAL A 303 -4.14 -4.97 2.85
N GLY A 304 -3.98 -5.16 4.17
CA GLY A 304 -2.71 -5.33 4.87
C GLY A 304 -2.15 -6.75 4.84
N HIS A 305 -1.00 -6.92 5.48
CA HIS A 305 -0.21 -8.15 5.43
C HIS A 305 -0.34 -9.04 6.68
N ALA A 306 -1.55 -9.12 7.23
CA ALA A 306 -1.89 -10.03 8.33
C ALA A 306 -2.61 -11.29 7.82
N ILE A 307 -2.32 -12.42 8.45
CA ILE A 307 -2.97 -13.70 8.17
C ILE A 307 -4.16 -13.86 9.10
N VAL A 308 -5.34 -14.14 8.52
CA VAL A 308 -6.53 -14.50 9.30
C VAL A 308 -6.62 -16.02 9.32
N GLU A 309 -6.11 -16.63 10.39
CA GLU A 309 -5.90 -18.08 10.47
C GLU A 309 -7.20 -18.88 10.22
N THR A 310 -8.32 -18.34 10.68
CA THR A 310 -9.65 -18.95 10.58
C THR A 310 -10.27 -18.86 9.18
N VAL A 311 -9.68 -18.09 8.26
CA VAL A 311 -10.17 -17.91 6.88
C VAL A 311 -9.17 -18.46 5.86
N ASP A 312 -7.92 -17.99 5.93
CA ASP A 312 -6.82 -18.42 5.08
C ASP A 312 -5.51 -18.44 5.88
N PRO A 313 -5.09 -19.61 6.41
CA PRO A 313 -3.89 -19.73 7.23
C PRO A 313 -2.59 -19.62 6.41
N ASP A 314 -2.67 -19.72 5.09
CA ASP A 314 -1.51 -19.80 4.20
C ASP A 314 -1.06 -18.42 3.68
N ARG A 315 -1.99 -17.45 3.63
CA ARG A 315 -1.78 -16.18 2.93
C ARG A 315 -2.21 -14.98 3.75
N PRO A 316 -1.36 -13.94 3.85
CA PRO A 316 -1.80 -12.61 4.24
C PRO A 316 -3.00 -12.11 3.42
N ALA A 317 -3.82 -11.27 4.04
CA ALA A 317 -5.05 -10.73 3.44
C ALA A 317 -4.81 -10.06 2.09
N SER A 318 -3.70 -9.33 1.93
CA SER A 318 -3.35 -8.61 0.71
C SER A 318 -3.22 -9.46 -0.56
N HIS A 319 -3.05 -10.77 -0.44
CA HIS A 319 -2.97 -11.69 -1.57
C HIS A 319 -3.74 -13.00 -1.33
N SER A 320 -4.72 -12.98 -0.43
CA SER A 320 -5.62 -14.11 -0.18
C SER A 320 -6.89 -13.97 -1.01
N GLY A 321 -7.12 -14.91 -1.94
CA GLY A 321 -8.39 -14.99 -2.67
C GLY A 321 -9.60 -15.27 -1.77
N ARG A 322 -9.40 -15.93 -0.62
CA ARG A 322 -10.49 -16.17 0.33
C ARG A 322 -10.96 -14.90 1.01
N LEU A 323 -10.04 -13.99 1.30
CA LEU A 323 -10.36 -12.70 1.92
C LEU A 323 -10.77 -11.65 0.89
N VAL A 324 -9.99 -11.45 -0.18
CA VAL A 324 -10.29 -10.40 -1.18
C VAL A 324 -11.51 -10.77 -2.00
N ASP A 325 -11.48 -11.88 -2.74
CA ASP A 325 -12.61 -12.27 -3.58
C ASP A 325 -13.75 -12.87 -2.72
N GLY A 326 -13.46 -13.78 -1.80
CA GLY A 326 -14.47 -14.39 -0.94
C GLY A 326 -15.21 -13.40 -0.04
N VAL A 327 -14.49 -12.72 0.86
CA VAL A 327 -15.12 -11.82 1.84
C VAL A 327 -15.46 -10.46 1.23
N ILE A 328 -14.47 -9.76 0.66
CA ILE A 328 -14.67 -8.35 0.25
C ILE A 328 -15.53 -8.24 -1.01
N ARG A 329 -15.22 -8.99 -2.08
CA ARG A 329 -15.96 -8.88 -3.34
C ARG A 329 -17.33 -9.55 -3.27
N ARG A 330 -17.40 -10.80 -2.79
CA ARG A 330 -18.65 -11.58 -2.81
C ARG A 330 -19.52 -11.32 -1.59
N ASP A 331 -19.00 -11.56 -0.39
CA ASP A 331 -19.84 -11.49 0.82
C ASP A 331 -20.26 -10.05 1.16
N TRP A 332 -19.36 -9.07 1.02
CA TRP A 332 -19.68 -7.66 1.24
C TRP A 332 -20.23 -6.94 0.01
N GLY A 333 -20.04 -7.50 -1.19
CA GLY A 333 -20.46 -6.87 -2.44
C GLY A 333 -19.69 -5.60 -2.79
N PHE A 334 -18.44 -5.44 -2.31
CA PHE A 334 -17.67 -4.22 -2.53
C PHE A 334 -17.04 -4.20 -3.94
N ASP A 335 -17.56 -3.33 -4.81
CA ASP A 335 -17.07 -3.12 -6.18
C ASP A 335 -16.16 -1.87 -6.32
N GLY A 336 -15.73 -1.27 -5.21
CA GLY A 336 -14.76 -0.16 -5.24
C GLY A 336 -13.32 -0.62 -5.49
N LEU A 337 -12.36 0.30 -5.40
CA LEU A 337 -10.95 -0.02 -5.59
C LEU A 337 -10.33 -0.62 -4.33
N ILE A 338 -9.59 -1.71 -4.48
CA ILE A 338 -8.77 -2.35 -3.46
C ILE A 338 -7.30 -2.12 -3.80
N VAL A 339 -6.55 -1.62 -2.83
CA VAL A 339 -5.11 -1.41 -2.89
C VAL A 339 -4.40 -2.29 -1.86
N THR A 340 -3.25 -2.86 -2.17
CA THR A 340 -2.44 -3.51 -1.13
C THR A 340 -1.80 -2.49 -0.20
N ASP A 341 -1.47 -2.91 1.01
CA ASP A 341 -0.35 -2.31 1.74
C ASP A 341 0.97 -2.56 0.98
N ASP A 342 2.09 -1.98 1.44
CA ASP A 342 3.33 -1.97 0.68
C ASP A 342 3.91 -3.37 0.42
N MET A 343 3.91 -3.80 -0.86
CA MET A 343 4.27 -5.15 -1.30
C MET A 343 5.74 -5.55 -1.02
N VAL A 344 6.57 -4.60 -0.60
CA VAL A 344 7.96 -4.85 -0.23
C VAL A 344 8.17 -4.98 1.29
N MET A 345 7.11 -4.93 2.10
CA MET A 345 7.16 -5.29 3.52
C MET A 345 7.54 -6.76 3.71
N THR A 346 8.25 -7.06 4.80
CA THR A 346 8.90 -8.36 5.02
C THR A 346 7.98 -9.58 4.84
N PRO A 347 6.75 -9.62 5.39
CA PRO A 347 5.90 -10.82 5.31
C PRO A 347 5.59 -11.23 3.87
N VAL A 348 5.36 -10.24 3.00
CA VAL A 348 5.07 -10.48 1.59
C VAL A 348 6.35 -10.70 0.79
N TYR A 349 7.39 -9.91 1.05
CA TYR A 349 8.65 -10.02 0.34
C TYR A 349 9.31 -11.39 0.54
N GLN A 350 9.33 -11.90 1.78
CA GLN A 350 9.88 -13.21 2.14
C GLN A 350 8.98 -14.38 1.70
N TYR A 351 7.67 -14.21 1.64
CA TYR A 351 6.76 -15.19 1.02
C TYR A 351 7.08 -15.40 -0.47
N GLY A 352 7.63 -14.36 -1.11
CA GLY A 352 8.11 -14.38 -2.48
C GLY A 352 7.32 -13.39 -3.33
N LEU A 353 7.93 -12.23 -3.59
CA LEU A 353 7.28 -11.10 -4.29
C LEU A 353 6.53 -11.51 -5.57
N CYS A 354 7.13 -12.33 -6.43
CA CYS A 354 6.50 -12.73 -7.69
C CYS A 354 5.25 -13.59 -7.49
N ARG A 355 5.24 -14.44 -6.46
CA ARG A 355 4.06 -15.23 -6.10
C ARG A 355 2.98 -14.33 -5.55
N ALA A 356 3.32 -13.44 -4.62
CA ALA A 356 2.37 -12.53 -4.00
C ALA A 356 1.71 -11.57 -5.00
N VAL A 357 2.47 -11.01 -5.95
CA VAL A 357 1.91 -10.13 -7.01
C VAL A 357 0.87 -10.86 -7.85
N VAL A 358 1.19 -12.08 -8.31
CA VAL A 358 0.25 -12.88 -9.12
C VAL A 358 -0.97 -13.30 -8.29
N GLU A 359 -0.77 -13.72 -7.04
CA GLU A 359 -1.87 -14.08 -6.14
C GLU A 359 -2.77 -12.87 -5.82
N ALA A 360 -2.22 -11.68 -5.59
CA ALA A 360 -3.00 -10.46 -5.33
C ALA A 360 -3.85 -10.04 -6.54
N LEU A 361 -3.27 -10.04 -7.74
CA LEU A 361 -4.03 -9.74 -8.97
C LEU A 361 -5.16 -10.75 -9.19
N ASN A 362 -4.88 -12.05 -9.04
CA ASN A 362 -5.90 -13.10 -9.17
C ASN A 362 -6.93 -13.09 -8.04
N ALA A 363 -6.59 -12.55 -6.88
CA ALA A 363 -7.53 -12.37 -5.76
C ALA A 363 -8.51 -11.21 -6.00
N GLY A 364 -8.28 -10.37 -7.02
CA GLY A 364 -9.13 -9.23 -7.34
C GLY A 364 -8.69 -7.90 -6.70
N VAL A 365 -7.42 -7.79 -6.31
CA VAL A 365 -6.81 -6.51 -5.94
C VAL A 365 -6.57 -5.66 -7.20
N ASP A 366 -6.79 -4.35 -7.09
CA ASP A 366 -6.70 -3.44 -8.24
C ASP A 366 -5.38 -2.71 -8.33
N LEU A 367 -4.84 -2.33 -7.18
CA LEU A 367 -3.65 -1.51 -7.09
C LEU A 367 -2.65 -2.21 -6.17
N LEU A 368 -1.45 -2.46 -6.68
CA LEU A 368 -0.31 -2.96 -5.95
C LEU A 368 0.57 -1.76 -5.58
N LEU A 369 0.74 -1.54 -4.28
CA LEU A 369 1.55 -0.44 -3.75
C LEU A 369 3.01 -0.89 -3.58
N PHE A 370 3.95 -0.10 -4.09
CA PHE A 370 5.39 -0.24 -3.93
C PHE A 370 5.96 1.07 -3.37
N ALA A 371 5.83 1.29 -2.07
CA ALA A 371 6.10 2.59 -1.43
C ALA A 371 7.55 2.73 -0.95
N LEU A 372 8.06 1.77 -0.17
CA LEU A 372 9.39 1.83 0.45
C LEU A 372 10.53 1.74 -0.58
N ASP A 373 10.40 0.82 -1.53
CA ASP A 373 11.38 0.56 -2.58
C ASP A 373 10.71 0.35 -3.93
N GLY A 374 10.38 1.46 -4.59
CA GLY A 374 9.76 1.44 -5.91
C GLY A 374 10.57 0.73 -7.00
N SER A 375 11.89 0.53 -6.80
CA SER A 375 12.70 -0.24 -7.74
C SER A 375 12.28 -1.72 -7.83
N GLN A 376 11.59 -2.26 -6.82
CA GLN A 376 11.03 -3.62 -6.89
C GLN A 376 9.90 -3.75 -7.92
N PHE A 377 9.32 -2.64 -8.39
CA PHE A 377 8.35 -2.62 -9.49
C PHE A 377 8.87 -3.41 -10.70
N TYR A 378 10.14 -3.25 -11.09
CA TYR A 378 10.70 -3.94 -12.25
C TYR A 378 10.65 -5.47 -12.11
N ARG A 379 10.85 -5.98 -10.89
CA ARG A 379 10.71 -7.41 -10.56
C ARG A 379 9.25 -7.83 -10.60
N ALA A 380 8.36 -7.05 -10.00
CA ALA A 380 6.93 -7.33 -9.94
C ALA A 380 6.30 -7.36 -11.34
N MET A 381 6.54 -6.33 -12.15
CA MET A 381 6.06 -6.23 -13.53
C MET A 381 6.57 -7.38 -14.39
N ALA A 382 7.86 -7.75 -14.29
CA ALA A 382 8.40 -8.90 -15.01
C ALA A 382 7.68 -10.20 -14.65
N CYS A 383 7.34 -10.38 -13.37
CA CYS A 383 6.61 -11.54 -12.89
C CYS A 383 5.15 -11.55 -13.33
N ALA A 384 4.47 -10.39 -13.34
CA ALA A 384 3.11 -10.27 -13.88
C ALA A 384 3.07 -10.57 -15.39
N VAL A 385 3.99 -10.01 -16.17
CA VAL A 385 4.09 -10.25 -17.62
C VAL A 385 4.37 -11.74 -17.92
N ASP A 386 5.30 -12.37 -17.21
CA ASP A 386 5.58 -13.81 -17.37
C ASP A 386 4.37 -14.67 -16.98
N ALA A 387 3.65 -14.32 -15.90
CA ALA A 387 2.44 -15.00 -15.49
C ALA A 387 1.33 -14.88 -16.53
N GLY A 388 1.12 -13.69 -17.11
CA GLY A 388 0.17 -13.46 -18.20
C GLY A 388 0.49 -14.31 -19.43
N LYS A 389 1.76 -14.32 -19.87
CA LYS A 389 2.22 -15.15 -21.01
C LYS A 389 2.02 -16.65 -20.79
N ARG A 390 2.07 -17.10 -19.53
CA ARG A 390 1.86 -18.51 -19.15
C ARG A 390 0.40 -18.83 -18.80
N GLY A 391 -0.54 -17.90 -18.99
CA GLY A 391 -1.96 -18.10 -18.65
C GLY A 391 -2.22 -18.28 -17.15
N ARG A 392 -1.35 -17.74 -16.29
CA ARG A 392 -1.48 -17.81 -14.82
C ARG A 392 -2.18 -16.60 -14.21
N LEU A 393 -2.52 -15.59 -15.02
CA LEU A 393 -3.36 -14.47 -14.62
C LEU A 393 -4.80 -14.73 -15.06
N ASP A 394 -5.72 -14.65 -14.11
CA ASP A 394 -7.14 -14.76 -14.38
C ASP A 394 -7.61 -13.51 -15.16
N GLN A 395 -7.93 -13.73 -16.44
CA GLN A 395 -8.31 -12.65 -17.35
C GLN A 395 -9.65 -12.02 -16.99
N ALA A 396 -10.58 -12.78 -16.40
CA ALA A 396 -11.87 -12.23 -15.99
C ALA A 396 -11.72 -11.32 -14.77
N VAL A 397 -10.88 -11.73 -13.81
CA VAL A 397 -10.56 -10.92 -12.63
C VAL A 397 -9.82 -9.64 -13.03
N LEU A 398 -8.81 -9.74 -13.91
CA LEU A 398 -8.10 -8.57 -14.43
C LEU A 398 -9.05 -7.62 -15.17
N ALA A 399 -9.86 -8.12 -16.10
CA ALA A 399 -10.81 -7.28 -16.84
C ALA A 399 -11.82 -6.57 -15.90
N ALA A 400 -12.23 -7.23 -14.82
CA ALA A 400 -13.10 -6.64 -13.80
C ALA A 400 -12.39 -5.54 -13.01
N SER A 401 -11.12 -5.74 -12.65
CA SER A 401 -10.28 -4.72 -12.03
C SER A 401 -10.07 -3.50 -12.94
N ASP A 402 -9.76 -3.78 -14.20
CA ASP A 402 -9.48 -2.79 -15.24
C ASP A 402 -10.71 -1.94 -15.57
N ARG A 403 -11.92 -2.52 -15.49
CA ARG A 403 -13.19 -1.77 -15.48
C ARG A 403 -13.28 -0.80 -14.31
N ARG A 404 -13.00 -1.27 -13.09
CA ARG A 404 -13.11 -0.46 -11.86
C ARG A 404 -12.09 0.68 -11.85
N LEU A 405 -10.88 0.45 -12.35
CA LEU A 405 -9.89 1.51 -12.57
C LEU A 405 -10.41 2.60 -13.52
N ARG A 406 -11.07 2.21 -14.63
CA ARG A 406 -11.69 3.16 -15.56
C ARG A 406 -12.84 3.97 -14.96
N ASP A 407 -13.76 3.27 -14.31
CA ASP A 407 -14.98 3.88 -13.76
C ASP A 407 -14.67 4.84 -12.59
N SER A 408 -13.59 4.55 -11.86
CA SER A 408 -13.16 5.35 -10.70
C SER A 408 -12.55 6.72 -11.05
N GLY A 409 -12.54 7.10 -12.33
CA GLY A 409 -12.01 8.38 -12.78
C GLY A 409 -10.48 8.44 -12.83
N GLN A 410 -9.75 7.39 -12.43
CA GLN A 410 -8.31 7.29 -12.69
C GLN A 410 -7.99 7.35 -14.18
N THR A 411 -8.95 7.05 -15.07
CA THR A 411 -8.79 7.20 -16.52
C THR A 411 -9.49 8.40 -17.15
N ASN A 412 -10.30 9.14 -16.39
CA ASN A 412 -11.14 10.23 -16.90
C ASN A 412 -11.03 11.48 -16.01
N ALA A 413 -9.85 12.09 -15.94
CA ALA A 413 -9.69 13.46 -15.41
C ALA A 413 -9.52 14.48 -16.55
N ILE A 414 -10.46 14.45 -17.51
CA ILE A 414 -10.68 15.59 -18.40
C ILE A 414 -12.15 16.01 -18.18
N GLY A 415 -12.38 17.00 -17.30
CA GLY A 415 -13.64 17.77 -17.36
C GLY A 415 -14.57 17.81 -16.14
N ARG A 416 -14.15 17.47 -14.92
CA ARG A 416 -14.97 17.78 -13.71
C ARG A 416 -14.37 18.88 -12.85
N LEU A 417 -14.20 20.06 -13.45
CA LEU A 417 -14.22 21.33 -12.71
C LEU A 417 -15.60 21.95 -12.96
N GLY A 418 -16.58 21.61 -12.11
CA GLY A 418 -17.91 22.17 -12.23
C GLY A 418 -19.00 21.34 -11.56
N GLY A 419 -19.31 21.69 -10.31
CA GLY A 419 -20.64 21.51 -9.72
C GLY A 419 -21.10 20.09 -9.41
N VAL A 420 -20.87 19.64 -8.19
CA VAL A 420 -21.80 18.69 -7.54
C VAL A 420 -22.12 19.24 -6.16
N SER A 421 -23.20 20.01 -6.06
CA SER A 421 -23.92 20.17 -4.80
C SER A 421 -24.81 18.94 -4.64
N ARG A 422 -24.52 18.08 -3.66
CA ARG A 422 -25.48 17.06 -3.21
C ARG A 422 -25.88 17.37 -1.78
N LYS A 423 -27.20 17.48 -1.61
CA LYS A 423 -27.88 17.60 -0.33
C LYS A 423 -27.55 16.37 0.52
N ILE A 424 -27.07 16.62 1.74
CA ILE A 424 -27.02 15.65 2.82
C ILE A 424 -28.48 15.34 3.19
N GLY A 425 -29.03 14.26 2.64
CA GLY A 425 -30.28 13.67 3.10
C GLY A 425 -29.98 12.72 4.25
N ALA A 426 -30.78 12.75 5.32
CA ALA A 426 -30.74 11.75 6.38
C ALA A 426 -30.96 10.35 5.78
N TRP A 427 -30.00 9.45 5.97
CA TRP A 427 -30.06 8.09 5.44
C TRP A 427 -30.74 7.14 6.44
N PRO A 428 -31.68 6.29 6.01
CA PRO A 428 -32.23 5.25 6.87
C PRO A 428 -31.26 4.07 6.97
N PHE A 429 -31.00 3.61 8.19
CA PHE A 429 -30.29 2.37 8.47
C PHE A 429 -31.05 1.16 7.87
N PRO A 430 -30.40 0.25 7.13
CA PRO A 430 -30.98 -1.06 6.90
C PRO A 430 -30.93 -1.85 8.22
N HIS A 431 -32.10 -2.15 8.77
CA HIS A 431 -32.23 -3.12 9.86
C HIS A 431 -31.76 -4.49 9.39
N TRP A 432 -30.62 -4.95 9.92
CA TRP A 432 -30.14 -6.32 9.73
C TRP A 432 -30.82 -7.23 10.75
N SER A 433 -31.63 -8.16 10.27
CA SER A 433 -32.36 -9.14 11.08
C SER A 433 -31.43 -10.27 11.52
N PRO A 434 -31.30 -10.58 12.83
CA PRO A 434 -30.65 -11.81 13.26
C PRO A 434 -31.64 -12.98 13.16
N THR A 435 -31.40 -13.88 12.21
CA THR A 435 -31.93 -15.25 12.19
C THR A 435 -30.72 -16.16 12.35
N MET A 436 -30.59 -17.18 13.21
CA MET A 436 -31.44 -18.04 14.05
C MET A 436 -30.57 -18.47 15.27
N SER A 437 -31.05 -18.86 16.44
CA SER A 437 -31.61 -20.21 16.68
C SER A 437 -32.07 -20.33 18.14
N ARG A 438 -33.31 -20.77 18.36
CA ARG A 438 -33.78 -21.27 19.66
C ARG A 438 -33.42 -22.75 19.74
N LEU A 439 -32.52 -23.10 20.64
CA LEU A 439 -32.38 -24.47 21.12
C LEU A 439 -33.55 -24.79 22.06
N GLN A 440 -34.35 -25.77 21.65
CA GLN A 440 -35.35 -26.43 22.48
C GLN A 440 -34.65 -27.17 23.63
N ALA A 441 -35.05 -26.90 24.87
CA ALA A 441 -34.79 -27.79 26.00
C ALA A 441 -36.08 -28.57 26.27
N SER A 442 -36.10 -29.84 25.88
CA SER A 442 -37.08 -30.84 26.29
C SER A 442 -36.53 -31.64 27.46
N GLY A 443 -37.25 -31.69 28.57
CA GLY A 443 -36.95 -32.58 29.69
C GLY A 443 -37.88 -32.33 30.89
N ARG A 444 -39.05 -32.97 30.87
CA ARG A 444 -39.97 -33.18 32.02
C ARG A 444 -39.70 -34.57 32.63
N PRO A 445 -40.31 -34.95 33.76
CA PRO A 445 -41.18 -34.19 34.67
C PRO A 445 -40.56 -33.85 36.03
#